data_AF-A0A1W6LDJ0-F1
#
_entry.id   AF-A0A1W6LDJ0-F1
#
_cell.length_a   1.000
_cell.length_b   1.000
_cell.length_c   1.000
_cell.angle_alpha   90.00
_cell.angle_beta   90.00
_cell.angle_gamma   90.00
#
_symmetry.space_group_name_H-M   'P 1'
#
loop_
_entity.id
_entity.type
_entity.pdbx_description
1 polymer ?
#
loop_
_entity_poly.entity_id
_entity_poly.type
_entity_poly.pdbx_seq_one_letter_code
_entity_poly.pdbx_strand_id
1 'polypeptide(L)'
;MRFSIAVPLAALAVASSATAAAAAPCQEPELESVASDDPECHFYKGTRHFREKDYQAALQEWLAVMEAKELPKELEYLRLNAQNNLGYLYYMGLGVRKNTELAIQQYWLPAEKAGHEEAAYHLCHAYAEENRNVALGYCREALRRYGRLGETDEGDAAVVAQLRRYISHLEGR
;
A
#
# COMPACT_ATOMS: atom_id res chain seq x y z
N MET A 1 51.46 -58.30 -14.26
CA MET A 1 50.79 -57.57 -15.36
C MET A 1 49.37 -57.25 -14.88
N ARG A 2 49.02 -55.98 -14.63
CA ARG A 2 48.10 -55.17 -15.47
C ARG A 2 46.62 -55.61 -15.31
N PHE A 3 45.61 -54.81 -14.98
CA PHE A 3 45.38 -53.37 -14.80
C PHE A 3 44.13 -53.16 -13.93
N SER A 4 44.08 -52.08 -13.14
CA SER A 4 42.87 -51.53 -12.54
C SER A 4 41.87 -51.06 -13.61
N ILE A 5 40.57 -51.25 -13.39
CA ILE A 5 39.53 -50.37 -13.94
C ILE A 5 38.53 -50.09 -12.81
N ALA A 6 38.66 -48.91 -12.20
CA ALA A 6 37.62 -48.31 -11.41
C ALA A 6 36.58 -47.73 -12.37
N VAL A 7 35.32 -48.16 -12.25
CA VAL A 7 34.19 -47.56 -12.97
C VAL A 7 33.69 -46.39 -12.12
N PRO A 8 33.71 -45.14 -12.59
CA PRO A 8 33.13 -44.05 -11.83
C PRO A 8 31.62 -44.11 -11.97
N LEU A 9 30.90 -44.21 -10.84
CA LEU A 9 29.48 -43.94 -10.78
C LEU A 9 29.29 -42.43 -10.99
N ALA A 10 29.02 -42.02 -12.22
CA ALA A 10 28.61 -40.66 -12.52
C ALA A 10 27.19 -40.44 -11.97
N ALA A 11 27.08 -39.65 -10.90
CA ALA A 11 25.79 -39.15 -10.44
C ALA A 11 25.26 -38.15 -11.47
N LEU A 12 24.24 -38.55 -12.24
CA LEU A 12 23.46 -37.63 -13.06
C LEU A 12 22.66 -36.71 -12.11
N ALA A 13 23.14 -35.47 -11.95
CA ALA A 13 22.32 -34.39 -11.43
C ALA A 13 21.26 -34.05 -12.49
N VAL A 14 20.02 -34.47 -12.26
CA VAL A 14 18.87 -33.98 -13.03
C VAL A 14 18.57 -32.57 -12.53
N ALA A 15 19.14 -31.57 -13.20
CA ALA A 15 18.71 -30.19 -13.02
C ALA A 15 17.31 -30.04 -13.62
N SER A 16 16.28 -30.14 -12.79
CA SER A 16 14.92 -29.73 -13.18
C SER A 16 14.87 -28.21 -13.25
N SER A 17 15.18 -27.64 -14.42
CA SER A 17 14.83 -26.26 -14.72
C SER A 17 13.31 -26.21 -14.91
N ALA A 18 12.57 -26.02 -13.81
CA ALA A 18 11.19 -25.59 -13.91
C ALA A 18 11.22 -24.18 -14.50
N THR A 19 10.93 -24.06 -15.80
CA THR A 19 10.59 -22.77 -16.38
C THR A 19 9.35 -22.29 -15.63
N ALA A 20 9.49 -21.23 -14.84
CA ALA A 20 8.35 -20.57 -14.23
C ALA A 20 7.37 -20.25 -15.36
N ALA A 21 6.17 -20.83 -15.31
CA ALA A 21 5.13 -20.51 -16.26
C ALA A 21 4.89 -19.01 -16.18
N ALA A 22 4.87 -18.33 -17.32
CA ALA A 22 4.49 -16.91 -17.35
C ALA A 22 3.11 -16.77 -16.71
N ALA A 23 2.96 -15.79 -15.82
CA ALA A 23 1.69 -15.52 -15.17
C ALA A 23 0.58 -15.22 -16.19
N ALA A 24 -0.66 -15.52 -15.81
CA ALA A 24 -1.82 -15.22 -16.65
C ALA A 24 -1.98 -13.68 -16.80
N PRO A 25 -2.73 -13.20 -17.80
CA PRO A 25 -3.08 -11.78 -17.88
C PRO A 25 -3.94 -11.33 -16.68
N CYS A 26 -3.80 -10.08 -16.28
CA CYS A 26 -4.65 -9.45 -15.27
C CYS A 26 -6.09 -9.36 -15.78
N GLN A 27 -7.05 -9.52 -14.87
CA GLN A 27 -8.49 -9.50 -15.17
C GLN A 27 -9.17 -8.19 -14.74
N GLU A 28 -8.40 -7.25 -14.20
CA GLU A 28 -8.91 -5.92 -13.90
C GLU A 28 -9.10 -5.13 -15.21
N PRO A 29 -10.18 -4.33 -15.34
CA PRO A 29 -10.43 -3.54 -16.54
C PRO A 29 -9.23 -2.67 -16.91
N GLU A 30 -8.91 -2.61 -18.22
CA GLU A 30 -7.81 -1.80 -18.78
C GLU A 30 -6.39 -2.32 -18.48
N LEU A 31 -6.26 -3.45 -17.76
CA LEU A 31 -4.98 -4.08 -17.41
C LEU A 31 -4.77 -5.44 -18.07
N GLU A 32 -5.52 -5.77 -19.12
CA GLU A 32 -5.46 -7.09 -19.77
C GLU A 32 -4.10 -7.39 -20.43
N SER A 33 -3.24 -6.39 -20.61
CA SER A 33 -1.86 -6.53 -21.08
C SER A 33 -0.84 -6.74 -19.95
N VAL A 34 -1.25 -6.53 -18.69
CA VAL A 34 -0.41 -6.64 -17.49
C VAL A 34 -0.48 -8.06 -16.94
N ALA A 35 0.62 -8.56 -16.39
CA ALA A 35 0.65 -9.88 -15.76
C ALA A 35 -0.18 -9.89 -14.45
N SER A 36 -0.82 -11.02 -14.13
CA SER A 36 -1.72 -11.13 -12.96
C SER A 36 -0.99 -11.03 -11.62
N ASP A 37 0.33 -11.21 -11.62
CA ASP A 37 1.23 -11.07 -10.48
C ASP A 37 2.02 -9.74 -10.49
N ASP A 38 1.70 -8.84 -11.43
CA ASP A 38 2.28 -7.50 -11.47
C ASP A 38 1.76 -6.66 -10.28
N PRO A 39 2.62 -5.86 -9.62
CA PRO A 39 2.20 -4.98 -8.53
C PRO A 39 1.06 -4.01 -8.91
N GLU A 40 0.97 -3.57 -10.16
CA GLU A 40 -0.14 -2.76 -10.64
C GLU A 40 -1.45 -3.54 -10.58
N CYS A 41 -1.48 -4.76 -11.13
CA CYS A 41 -2.64 -5.63 -11.06
C CYS A 41 -3.06 -5.92 -9.60
N HIS A 42 -2.09 -6.23 -8.73
CA HIS A 42 -2.33 -6.43 -7.31
C HIS A 42 -3.00 -5.20 -6.66
N PHE A 43 -2.52 -3.99 -6.95
CA PHE A 43 -3.11 -2.78 -6.38
C PHE A 43 -4.60 -2.62 -6.74
N TYR A 44 -4.96 -2.83 -8.01
CA TYR A 44 -6.34 -2.67 -8.47
C TYR A 44 -7.26 -3.80 -8.01
N LYS A 45 -6.77 -5.05 -7.96
CA LYS A 45 -7.48 -6.16 -7.31
C LYS A 45 -7.78 -5.84 -5.85
N GLY A 46 -6.79 -5.34 -5.11
CA GLY A 46 -6.97 -4.94 -3.72
C GLY A 46 -8.04 -3.86 -3.56
N THR A 47 -8.04 -2.87 -4.45
CA THR A 47 -9.05 -1.80 -4.49
C THR A 47 -10.46 -2.32 -4.80
N ARG A 48 -10.59 -3.25 -5.75
CA ARG A 48 -11.87 -3.91 -6.07
C ARG A 48 -12.38 -4.72 -4.87
N HIS A 49 -11.54 -5.56 -4.28
CA HIS A 49 -11.88 -6.34 -3.08
C HIS A 49 -12.31 -5.44 -1.91
N PHE A 50 -11.64 -4.31 -1.70
CA PHE A 50 -12.03 -3.35 -0.67
C PHE A 50 -13.44 -2.78 -0.92
N ARG A 51 -13.76 -2.41 -2.17
CA ARG A 51 -15.10 -1.92 -2.57
C ARG A 51 -16.18 -2.97 -2.37
N GLU A 52 -15.83 -4.25 -2.60
CA GLU A 52 -16.69 -5.41 -2.34
C GLU A 52 -16.76 -5.79 -0.85
N LYS A 53 -15.99 -5.09 0.01
CA LYS A 53 -15.83 -5.36 1.45
C LYS A 53 -15.16 -6.70 1.77
N ASP A 54 -14.50 -7.32 0.79
CA ASP A 54 -13.58 -8.41 1.03
C ASP A 54 -12.22 -7.87 1.49
N TYR A 55 -12.21 -7.38 2.73
CA TYR A 55 -11.04 -6.70 3.30
C TYR A 55 -9.85 -7.64 3.50
N GLN A 56 -10.09 -8.94 3.68
CA GLN A 56 -9.02 -9.91 3.81
C GLN A 56 -8.33 -10.12 2.46
N ALA A 57 -9.06 -10.25 1.36
CA ALA A 57 -8.46 -10.29 0.04
C ALA A 57 -7.75 -8.97 -0.29
N ALA A 58 -8.38 -7.82 -0.01
CA ALA A 58 -7.77 -6.51 -0.20
C ALA A 58 -6.42 -6.36 0.51
N LEU A 59 -6.34 -6.81 1.77
CA LEU A 59 -5.12 -6.85 2.55
C LEU A 59 -4.02 -7.66 1.84
N GLN A 60 -4.33 -8.88 1.39
CA GLN A 60 -3.33 -9.75 0.74
C GLN A 60 -2.79 -9.12 -0.55
N GLU A 61 -3.66 -8.56 -1.37
CA GLU A 61 -3.26 -7.92 -2.62
C GLU A 61 -2.38 -6.69 -2.37
N TRP A 62 -2.74 -5.82 -1.43
CA TRP A 62 -1.90 -4.66 -1.10
C TRP A 62 -0.60 -5.01 -0.38
N LEU A 63 -0.54 -6.10 0.38
CA LEU A 63 0.72 -6.63 0.92
C LEU A 63 1.64 -7.10 -0.21
N ALA A 64 1.11 -7.75 -1.25
CA ALA A 64 1.92 -8.15 -2.41
C ALA A 64 2.58 -6.94 -3.09
N VAL A 65 1.87 -5.80 -3.20
CA VAL A 65 2.45 -4.54 -3.70
C VAL A 65 3.60 -4.04 -2.81
N MET A 66 3.44 -4.13 -1.49
CA MET A 66 4.48 -3.70 -0.54
C MET A 66 5.72 -4.60 -0.56
N GLU A 67 5.52 -5.90 -0.77
CA GLU A 67 6.56 -6.93 -0.80
C GLU A 67 7.25 -7.05 -2.16
N ALA A 68 6.71 -6.41 -3.20
CA ALA A 68 7.32 -6.36 -4.52
C ALA A 68 8.77 -5.84 -4.42
N LYS A 69 9.72 -6.66 -4.89
CA LYS A 69 11.16 -6.33 -4.85
C LYS A 69 11.51 -5.15 -5.73
N GLU A 70 10.85 -5.08 -6.89
CA GLU A 70 11.05 -4.05 -7.89
C GLU A 70 9.69 -3.45 -8.22
N LEU A 71 9.67 -2.13 -8.38
CA LEU A 71 8.50 -1.40 -8.84
C LEU A 71 9.03 -0.26 -9.73
N PRO A 72 8.56 -0.13 -10.97
CA PRO A 72 8.93 1.01 -11.81
C PRO A 72 8.65 2.32 -11.08
N LYS A 73 9.50 3.32 -11.31
CA LYS A 73 9.39 4.62 -10.65
C LYS A 73 8.01 5.25 -10.88
N GLU A 74 7.48 5.05 -12.08
CA GLU A 74 6.17 5.51 -12.53
C GLU A 74 5.03 4.91 -11.72
N LEU A 75 5.26 3.77 -11.06
CA LEU A 75 4.28 3.03 -10.25
C LEU A 75 4.54 3.18 -8.74
N GLU A 76 5.55 3.93 -8.30
CA GLU A 76 5.86 4.12 -6.87
C GLU A 76 4.67 4.65 -6.06
N TYR A 77 3.81 5.47 -6.70
CA TYR A 77 2.59 5.98 -6.08
C TYR A 77 1.63 4.85 -5.65
N LEU A 78 1.58 3.72 -6.37
CA LEU A 78 0.77 2.56 -5.99
C LEU A 78 1.24 1.93 -4.69
N ARG A 79 2.56 1.92 -4.44
CA ARG A 79 3.11 1.43 -3.18
C ARG A 79 2.71 2.32 -2.02
N LEU A 80 2.77 3.65 -2.19
CA LEU A 80 2.35 4.59 -1.16
C LEU A 80 0.84 4.50 -0.89
N ASN A 81 0.03 4.38 -1.95
CA ASN A 81 -1.42 4.16 -1.84
C ASN A 81 -1.74 2.85 -1.12
N ALA A 82 -1.08 1.75 -1.49
CA ALA A 82 -1.22 0.45 -0.81
C ALA A 82 -0.82 0.57 0.66
N GLN A 83 0.29 1.24 0.96
CA GLN A 83 0.75 1.48 2.33
C GLN A 83 -0.30 2.25 3.14
N ASN A 84 -0.86 3.33 2.59
CA ASN A 84 -1.93 4.11 3.22
C ASN A 84 -3.19 3.27 3.48
N ASN A 85 -3.61 2.47 2.50
CA ASN A 85 -4.78 1.60 2.59
C ASN A 85 -4.60 0.50 3.64
N LEU A 86 -3.42 -0.12 3.71
CA LEU A 86 -3.08 -1.08 4.76
C LEU A 86 -3.16 -0.44 6.15
N GLY A 87 -2.65 0.78 6.30
CA GLY A 87 -2.81 1.56 7.53
C GLY A 87 -4.28 1.72 7.92
N TYR A 88 -5.15 2.04 6.97
CA TYR A 88 -6.59 2.13 7.21
C TYR A 88 -7.22 0.79 7.66
N LEU A 89 -6.87 -0.32 7.02
CA LEU A 89 -7.36 -1.65 7.41
C LEU A 89 -6.99 -1.98 8.86
N TYR A 90 -5.73 -1.77 9.25
CA TYR A 90 -5.28 -2.04 10.62
C TYR A 90 -5.87 -1.06 11.64
N TYR A 91 -6.00 0.22 11.28
CA TYR A 91 -6.56 1.23 12.18
C TYR A 91 -8.03 0.95 12.50
N MET A 92 -8.80 0.54 11.49
CA MET A 92 -10.23 0.26 11.61
C MET A 92 -10.51 -1.19 12.05
N GLY A 93 -9.56 -2.11 11.88
CA GLY A 93 -9.77 -3.55 12.13
C GLY A 93 -10.62 -4.22 11.05
N LEU A 94 -10.46 -3.82 9.79
CA LEU A 94 -11.24 -4.33 8.66
C LEU A 94 -10.52 -5.53 8.04
N GLY A 95 -11.11 -6.73 8.15
CA GLY A 95 -10.48 -7.97 7.66
C GLY A 95 -9.24 -8.41 8.43
N VAL A 96 -8.80 -7.61 9.42
CA VAL A 96 -7.64 -7.86 10.28
C VAL A 96 -7.95 -7.47 11.72
N ARG A 97 -7.17 -8.00 12.68
CA ARG A 97 -7.22 -7.51 14.06
C ARG A 97 -6.82 -6.05 14.08
N LYS A 98 -7.67 -5.20 14.67
CA LYS A 98 -7.37 -3.78 14.89
C LYS A 98 -6.03 -3.62 15.60
N ASN A 99 -5.15 -2.79 15.02
CA ASN A 99 -3.85 -2.43 15.56
C ASN A 99 -3.50 -1.00 15.11
N THR A 100 -3.90 -0.02 15.92
CA THR A 100 -3.73 1.41 15.60
C THR A 100 -2.26 1.83 15.64
N GLU A 101 -1.46 1.26 16.55
CA GLU A 101 -0.03 1.53 16.61
C GLU A 101 0.68 1.07 15.34
N LEU A 102 0.37 -0.14 14.85
CA LEU A 102 0.91 -0.64 13.59
C LEU A 102 0.51 0.25 12.41
N ALA A 103 -0.77 0.65 12.33
CA ALA A 103 -1.28 1.55 11.31
C ALA A 103 -0.52 2.88 11.27
N ILE A 104 -0.29 3.49 12.43
CA ILE A 104 0.39 4.77 12.53
C ILE A 104 1.89 4.60 12.23
N GLN A 105 2.57 3.69 12.91
CA GLN A 105 4.03 3.61 12.92
C GLN A 105 4.62 2.99 11.65
N GLN A 106 3.98 1.97 11.08
CA GLN A 106 4.53 1.22 9.95
C GLN A 106 3.92 1.63 8.60
N TYR A 107 2.71 2.19 8.61
CA TYR A 107 1.99 2.49 7.38
C TYR A 107 1.87 3.99 7.13
N TRP A 108 1.18 4.73 8.00
CA TRP A 108 0.89 6.14 7.73
C TRP A 108 2.08 7.09 7.93
N LEU A 109 2.88 6.94 9.00
CA LEU A 109 4.05 7.81 9.20
C LEU A 109 5.07 7.71 8.04
N PRO A 110 5.45 6.51 7.56
CA PRO A 110 6.34 6.41 6.41
C PRO A 110 5.73 6.95 5.12
N ALA A 111 4.45 6.66 4.85
CA ALA A 111 3.77 7.17 3.66
C ALA A 111 3.67 8.71 3.67
N GLU A 112 3.36 9.30 4.82
CA GLU A 112 3.33 10.75 5.03
C GLU A 112 4.70 11.38 4.77
N LYS A 113 5.76 10.78 5.33
CA LYS A 113 7.14 11.24 5.11
C LYS A 113 7.58 11.13 3.64
N ALA A 114 7.04 10.16 2.91
CA ALA A 114 7.25 10.00 1.47
C ALA A 114 6.38 10.95 0.62
N GLY A 115 5.50 11.75 1.25
CA GLY A 115 4.70 12.79 0.62
C GLY A 115 3.25 12.42 0.32
N HIS A 116 2.79 11.23 0.72
CA HIS A 116 1.42 10.78 0.46
C HIS A 116 0.38 11.69 1.13
N GLU A 117 -0.60 12.16 0.36
CA GLU A 117 -1.53 13.21 0.77
C GLU A 117 -2.53 12.73 1.82
N GLU A 118 -3.15 11.57 1.59
CA GLU A 118 -4.14 11.00 2.51
C GLU A 118 -3.52 10.53 3.84
N ALA A 119 -2.21 10.24 3.87
CA ALA A 119 -1.57 9.72 5.08
C ALA A 119 -1.53 10.78 6.18
N ALA A 120 -1.26 12.04 5.83
CA ALA A 120 -1.36 13.16 6.78
C ALA A 120 -2.79 13.38 7.28
N TYR A 121 -3.80 13.18 6.43
CA TYR A 121 -5.20 13.25 6.84
C TYR A 121 -5.53 12.17 7.87
N HIS A 122 -5.09 10.94 7.63
CA HIS A 122 -5.27 9.85 8.60
C HIS A 122 -4.55 10.13 9.92
N LEU A 123 -3.32 10.63 9.89
CA LEU A 123 -2.55 10.98 11.09
C LEU A 123 -3.16 12.15 11.87
N CYS A 124 -3.71 13.15 11.17
CA CYS A 124 -4.48 14.26 11.77
C CYS A 124 -5.60 13.74 12.67
N HIS A 125 -6.36 12.74 12.20
CA HIS A 125 -7.44 12.14 12.98
C HIS A 125 -6.92 11.17 14.04
N ALA A 126 -5.89 10.37 13.72
CA ALA A 126 -5.33 9.38 14.64
C ALA A 126 -4.77 10.00 15.92
N TYR A 127 -4.11 11.16 15.82
CA TYR A 127 -3.53 11.84 16.99
C TYR A 127 -4.49 12.76 17.75
N ALA A 128 -5.73 12.95 17.27
CA ALA A 128 -6.60 14.01 17.78
C ALA A 128 -6.94 13.88 19.28
N GLU A 129 -7.08 12.66 19.77
CA GLU A 129 -7.39 12.37 21.18
C GLU A 129 -6.11 12.21 22.03
N GLU A 130 -5.03 11.69 21.44
CA GLU A 130 -3.79 11.37 22.15
C GLU A 130 -2.87 12.60 22.31
N ASN A 131 -2.68 13.36 21.23
CA ASN A 131 -1.80 14.52 21.22
C ASN A 131 -2.27 15.55 20.20
N ARG A 132 -3.07 16.49 20.68
CA ARG A 132 -3.67 17.56 19.87
C ARG A 132 -2.66 18.40 19.09
N ASN A 133 -1.50 18.70 19.65
CA ASN A 133 -0.50 19.53 18.96
C ASN A 133 0.11 18.78 17.79
N VAL A 134 0.36 17.48 17.95
CA VAL A 134 0.79 16.60 16.87
C VAL A 134 -0.31 16.48 15.81
N ALA A 135 -1.56 16.27 16.22
CA ALA A 135 -2.71 16.23 15.33
C ALA A 135 -2.82 17.51 14.47
N LEU A 136 -2.75 18.70 15.09
CA LEU A 136 -2.78 19.98 14.38
C LEU A 136 -1.67 20.10 13.34
N GLY A 137 -0.47 19.59 13.64
CA GLY A 137 0.63 19.53 12.67
C GLY A 137 0.24 18.76 11.41
N TYR A 138 -0.26 17.53 11.58
CA TYR A 138 -0.70 16.70 10.46
C TYR A 138 -1.94 17.25 9.75
N CYS A 139 -2.90 17.84 10.46
CA CYS A 139 -4.08 18.45 9.84
C CYS A 139 -3.70 19.63 8.93
N ARG A 140 -2.76 20.47 9.38
CA ARG A 140 -2.25 21.60 8.58
C ARG A 140 -1.47 21.10 7.37
N GLU A 141 -0.68 20.04 7.53
CA GLU A 141 0.05 19.44 6.42
C GLU A 141 -0.88 18.81 5.38
N ALA A 142 -1.90 18.07 5.82
CA ALA A 142 -2.96 17.56 4.94
C ALA A 142 -3.65 18.71 4.20
N LEU A 143 -4.05 19.77 4.91
CA LEU A 143 -4.70 20.94 4.31
C LEU A 143 -3.79 21.61 3.26
N ARG A 144 -2.50 21.70 3.52
CA ARG A 144 -1.51 22.26 2.59
C ARG A 144 -1.39 21.41 1.31
N ARG A 145 -1.45 20.08 1.42
CA ARG A 145 -1.38 19.15 0.28
C ARG A 145 -2.66 19.21 -0.56
N TYR A 146 -3.82 18.99 0.06
CA TYR A 146 -5.12 19.06 -0.64
C TYR A 146 -5.42 20.45 -1.20
N GLY A 147 -4.98 21.52 -0.55
CA GLY A 147 -5.14 22.88 -1.06
C GLY A 147 -4.38 23.15 -2.36
N ARG A 148 -3.31 22.39 -2.64
CA ARG A 148 -2.59 22.47 -3.93
C ARG A 148 -3.27 21.64 -5.02
N LEU A 149 -3.83 20.49 -4.66
CA LEU A 149 -4.52 19.60 -5.60
C LEU A 149 -5.90 20.12 -6.00
N GLY A 150 -6.65 20.72 -5.06
CA GLY A 150 -7.99 21.26 -5.29
C GLY A 150 -8.07 22.52 -6.16
N GLU A 151 -6.95 23.02 -6.69
CA GLU A 151 -6.97 23.94 -7.84
C GLU A 151 -7.29 23.20 -9.16
N THR A 152 -7.25 21.86 -9.15
CA THR A 152 -7.39 21.01 -10.35
C THR A 152 -8.54 19.99 -10.29
N ASP A 153 -9.10 19.68 -9.11
CA ASP A 153 -10.19 18.70 -8.92
C ASP A 153 -11.23 19.17 -7.87
N GLU A 154 -12.52 19.08 -8.19
CA GLU A 154 -13.65 19.46 -7.31
C GLU A 154 -13.76 18.57 -6.05
N GLY A 155 -13.30 17.31 -6.12
CA GLY A 155 -13.34 16.36 -5.00
C GLY A 155 -12.57 16.86 -3.76
N ASP A 156 -11.47 17.58 -3.99
CA ASP A 156 -10.58 18.06 -2.94
C ASP A 156 -11.13 19.26 -2.16
N ALA A 157 -12.04 20.04 -2.77
CA ALA A 157 -12.63 21.21 -2.12
C ALA A 157 -13.42 20.84 -0.85
N ALA A 158 -14.11 19.69 -0.89
CA ALA A 158 -14.85 19.17 0.26
C ALA A 158 -13.90 18.77 1.40
N VAL A 159 -12.80 18.08 1.08
CA VAL A 159 -11.79 17.65 2.05
C VAL A 159 -11.11 18.87 2.70
N VAL A 160 -10.73 19.88 1.89
CA VAL A 160 -10.19 21.16 2.36
C VAL A 160 -11.15 21.84 3.34
N ALA A 161 -12.45 21.90 3.01
CA ALA A 161 -13.44 22.51 3.89
C ALA A 161 -13.61 21.73 5.21
N GLN A 162 -13.58 20.40 5.16
CA GLN A 162 -13.62 19.54 6.34
C GLN A 162 -12.39 19.75 7.24
N LEU A 163 -11.19 19.74 6.66
CA LEU A 163 -9.93 19.97 7.38
C LEU A 163 -9.91 21.34 8.06
N ARG A 164 -10.35 22.40 7.38
CA ARG A 164 -10.45 23.75 7.98
C ARG A 164 -11.35 23.75 9.21
N ARG A 165 -12.55 23.17 9.11
CA ARG A 165 -13.47 23.06 10.26
C ARG A 165 -12.87 22.27 11.40
N TYR A 166 -12.21 21.15 11.08
CA TYR A 166 -11.61 20.28 12.08
C TYR A 166 -10.44 20.94 12.81
N ILE A 167 -9.58 21.66 12.08
CA ILE A 167 -8.50 22.46 12.67
C ILE A 167 -9.07 23.51 13.64
N SER A 168 -10.07 24.28 13.22
CA SER A 168 -10.69 25.28 14.11
C SER A 168 -11.29 24.66 15.37
N HIS A 169 -11.87 23.46 15.26
CA HIS A 169 -12.37 22.71 16.41
C HIS A 169 -11.26 22.26 17.36
N LEU A 170 -10.12 21.78 16.83
CA LEU A 170 -8.98 21.40 17.66
C LEU A 170 -8.34 22.63 18.34
N GLU A 171 -8.27 23.77 17.66
CA GLU A 171 -7.70 25.01 18.21
C GLU A 171 -8.57 25.64 19.32
N GLY A 172 -9.89 25.46 19.26
CA GLY A 172 -10.83 26.05 20.23
C GLY A 172 -11.09 25.24 21.51
N ARG A 173 -10.52 24.03 21.64
CA ARG A 173 -10.72 23.14 22.79
C ARG A 173 -9.66 23.30 23.88
#